data_AF-A0A3N7I588-F1
#
_entry.id   AF-A0A3N7I588-F1
#
_cell.length_a   1.000
_cell.length_b   1.000
_cell.length_c   1.000
_cell.angle_alpha   90.00
_cell.angle_beta   90.00
_cell.angle_gamma   90.00
#
_symmetry.space_group_name_H-M   'P 1'
#
loop_
_entity.id
_entity.type
_entity.pdbx_description
1 polymer ?
#
loop_
_entity_poly.entity_id
_entity_poly.type
_entity_poly.pdbx_seq_one_letter_code
_entity_poly.pdbx_strand_id
1 'polypeptide(L)'
;MNDMNPRAVIGANNPPDPIDAICAQYEGERMEAENWLDGTPVENEDQMKAVDTLRKAMREFRLGLEAGQKSATAPLYDAYKAEGARWKPSIDDAKRIESGLVSLVDGFKKKLAAKKEAAERAARAEAARKMREAEEAARAANAADIEAQRAAAEAQREAEEAQRRAAEASKDKVKGLRTVTKYQIEDHRAALHDIATNDRDAVTAFIEDYVRRNHKTRAINGVRVWQEKEAF
;
A
#
# COMPACT_ATOMS: atom_id res chain seq x y z
N MET A 1 50.32 31.93 -35.89
CA MET A 1 48.95 32.36 -35.54
C MET A 1 48.41 31.34 -34.56
N ASN A 2 48.30 31.74 -33.30
CA ASN A 2 48.04 30.85 -32.17
C ASN A 2 46.62 30.28 -32.24
N ASP A 3 46.58 28.95 -32.18
CA ASP A 3 45.38 28.13 -32.04
C ASP A 3 44.84 28.32 -30.62
N MET A 4 43.75 29.07 -30.47
CA MET A 4 43.08 29.27 -29.18
C MET A 4 42.24 28.03 -28.86
N ASN A 5 42.65 27.28 -27.83
CA ASN A 5 41.94 26.12 -27.31
C ASN A 5 40.48 26.49 -26.91
N PRO A 6 39.44 25.89 -27.51
CA PRO A 6 38.03 26.19 -27.21
C PRO A 6 37.58 25.79 -25.80
N ARG A 7 38.46 25.15 -24.99
CA ARG A 7 38.21 24.81 -23.58
C ARG A 7 38.67 25.85 -22.56
N ALA A 8 39.24 26.98 -22.99
CA ALA A 8 39.56 28.09 -22.09
C ALA A 8 38.33 28.98 -21.85
N VAL A 9 37.26 28.42 -21.25
CA VAL A 9 36.18 29.24 -20.68
C VAL A 9 36.70 29.79 -19.35
N ILE A 10 37.35 30.94 -19.41
CA ILE A 10 37.70 31.75 -18.23
C ILE A 10 36.39 32.33 -17.70
N GLY A 11 35.95 31.89 -16.51
CA GLY A 11 34.75 32.46 -15.86
C GLY A 11 33.89 31.50 -15.05
N ALA A 12 34.42 30.40 -14.51
CA ALA A 12 33.71 29.62 -13.50
C ALA A 12 33.84 30.30 -12.12
N ASN A 13 33.32 31.52 -11.97
CA ASN A 13 33.00 32.02 -10.64
C ASN A 13 31.80 31.20 -10.18
N ASN A 14 32.00 30.26 -9.26
CA ASN A 14 30.89 29.57 -8.63
C ASN A 14 30.20 30.61 -7.74
N PRO A 15 29.04 31.17 -8.12
CA PRO A 15 28.38 32.17 -7.29
C PRO A 15 28.13 31.56 -5.90
N PRO A 16 28.20 32.36 -4.83
CA PRO A 16 27.93 31.86 -3.48
C PRO A 16 26.57 31.16 -3.46
N ASP A 17 26.50 30.03 -2.76
CA ASP A 17 25.27 29.28 -2.62
C ASP A 17 24.16 30.21 -2.08
N PRO A 18 22.99 30.28 -2.71
CA PRO A 18 21.87 31.08 -2.22
C PRO A 18 21.56 30.82 -0.74
N ILE A 19 21.75 29.59 -0.25
CA ILE A 19 21.59 29.25 1.17
C ILE A 19 22.63 30.00 2.01
N ASP A 20 23.91 29.92 1.64
CA ASP A 20 25.00 30.58 2.35
C ASP A 20 24.84 32.11 2.36
N ALA A 21 24.40 32.69 1.24
CA ALA A 21 24.16 34.12 1.13
C ALA A 21 23.02 34.59 2.05
N ILE A 22 21.91 33.83 2.12
CA ILE A 22 20.77 34.16 2.98
C ILE A 22 21.13 33.94 4.45
N CYS A 23 21.85 32.86 4.79
CA CYS A 23 22.32 32.62 6.16
C CYS A 23 23.27 33.73 6.63
N ALA A 24 24.24 34.12 5.79
CA ALA A 24 25.16 35.20 6.11
C ALA A 24 24.46 36.54 6.34
N GLN A 25 23.36 36.83 5.62
CA GLN A 25 22.60 38.06 5.77
C GLN A 25 21.95 38.21 7.15
N TYR A 26 21.52 37.12 7.78
CA TYR A 26 20.76 37.14 9.06
C TYR A 26 21.56 36.58 10.24
N GLU A 27 22.86 36.31 10.08
CA GLU A 27 23.66 35.65 11.11
C GLU A 27 23.72 36.46 12.41
N GLY A 28 23.80 37.80 12.31
CA GLY A 28 23.80 38.68 13.48
C GLY A 28 22.49 38.63 14.26
N GLU A 29 21.36 38.76 13.57
CA GLU A 29 20.02 38.68 14.17
C GLU A 29 19.71 37.27 14.69
N ARG A 30 20.26 36.23 14.05
CA ARG A 30 20.11 34.83 14.50
C ARG A 30 20.83 34.62 15.83
N MET A 31 22.10 35.02 15.92
CA MET A 31 22.88 34.92 17.16
C MET A 31 22.21 35.72 18.29
N GLU A 32 21.71 36.91 18.00
CA GLU A 32 21.00 37.71 18.99
C GLU A 32 19.67 37.07 19.41
N ALA A 33 18.86 36.56 18.47
CA ALA A 33 17.65 35.82 18.81
C ALA A 33 17.93 34.58 19.66
N GLU A 34 19.02 33.85 19.39
CA GLU A 34 19.46 32.72 20.21
C GLU A 34 19.80 33.13 21.65
N ASN A 35 20.43 34.30 21.84
CA ASN A 35 20.69 34.85 23.19
C ASN A 35 19.40 35.16 23.96
N TRP A 36 18.35 35.66 23.28
CA TRP A 36 17.05 35.95 23.91
C TRP A 36 16.20 34.70 24.20
N LEU A 37 16.50 33.56 23.57
CA LEU A 37 15.79 32.29 23.74
C LEU A 37 16.38 31.43 24.87
N ASP A 38 16.80 32.06 25.97
CA ASP A 38 17.41 31.40 27.14
C ASP A 38 16.40 30.91 28.18
N GLY A 39 15.12 31.28 28.03
CA GLY A 39 14.02 30.94 28.93
C GLY A 39 13.66 32.02 29.96
N THR A 40 14.37 33.15 29.96
CA THR A 40 14.05 34.31 30.81
C THR A 40 12.78 35.00 30.29
N PRO A 41 11.77 35.29 31.14
CA PRO A 41 10.57 35.99 30.71
C PRO A 41 10.85 37.45 30.36
N VAL A 42 10.06 38.00 29.45
CA VAL A 42 10.02 39.44 29.17
C VAL A 42 9.27 40.15 30.30
N GLU A 43 9.89 41.16 30.90
CA GLU A 43 9.41 41.85 32.10
C GLU A 43 8.95 43.29 31.83
N ASN A 44 9.28 43.87 30.67
CA ASN A 44 8.89 45.23 30.31
C ASN A 44 8.63 45.42 28.80
N GLU A 45 8.06 46.58 28.46
CA GLU A 45 7.64 46.90 27.08
C GLU A 45 8.82 47.06 26.11
N ASP A 46 9.98 47.57 26.57
CA ASP A 46 11.15 47.75 25.71
C ASP A 46 11.78 46.40 25.34
N GLN A 47 11.81 45.45 26.27
CA GLN A 47 12.19 44.05 26.01
C GLN A 47 11.23 43.39 25.01
N MET A 48 9.91 43.60 25.16
CA MET A 48 8.91 43.09 24.21
C MET A 48 9.17 43.62 22.79
N LYS A 49 9.44 44.92 22.64
CA LYS A 49 9.72 45.56 21.33
C LYS A 49 11.00 45.03 20.69
N ALA A 50 12.04 44.76 21.50
CA ALA A 50 13.27 44.14 21.01
C ALA A 50 13.02 42.71 20.48
N VAL A 51 12.27 41.90 21.23
CA VAL A 51 11.87 40.54 20.81
C VAL A 51 11.00 40.58 19.54
N ASP A 52 10.06 41.51 19.43
CA ASP A 52 9.23 41.66 18.22
C ASP A 52 10.06 42.00 16.97
N THR A 53 11.13 42.80 17.13
CA THR A 53 12.05 43.14 16.05
C THR A 53 12.82 41.90 15.57
N LEU A 54 13.38 41.13 16.50
CA LEU A 54 14.08 39.88 16.20
C LEU A 54 13.15 38.84 15.57
N ARG A 55 11.92 38.71 16.08
CA ARG A 55 10.88 37.84 15.50
C ARG A 55 10.60 38.20 14.05
N LYS A 56 10.52 39.49 13.71
CA LYS A 56 10.32 39.95 12.34
C LYS A 56 11.50 39.56 11.45
N ALA A 57 12.74 39.78 11.90
CA ALA A 57 13.94 39.38 11.17
C ALA A 57 13.99 37.86 10.92
N MET A 58 13.71 37.04 11.94
CA MET A 58 13.68 35.57 11.80
C MET A 58 12.56 35.09 10.88
N ARG A 59 11.43 35.80 10.82
CA ARG A 59 10.38 35.53 9.82
C ARG A 59 10.89 35.79 8.40
N GLU A 60 11.57 36.92 8.17
CA GLU A 60 12.11 37.27 6.86
C GLU A 60 13.23 36.32 6.43
N PHE A 61 14.10 35.92 7.36
CA PHE A 61 15.11 34.88 7.15
C PHE A 61 14.49 33.57 6.66
N ARG A 62 13.48 33.05 7.38
CA ARG A 62 12.76 31.83 6.98
C ARG A 62 12.12 31.96 5.60
N LEU A 63 11.45 33.08 5.31
CA LEU A 63 10.81 33.30 4.01
C LEU A 63 11.84 33.37 2.86
N GLY A 64 13.02 33.94 3.13
CA GLY A 64 14.15 33.93 2.19
C GLY A 64 14.60 32.51 1.86
N LEU A 65 14.82 31.68 2.88
CA LEU A 65 15.20 30.28 2.70
C LEU A 65 14.14 29.48 1.91
N GLU A 66 12.86 29.63 2.25
CA GLU A 66 11.74 28.98 1.54
C GLU A 66 11.68 29.40 0.06
N ALA A 67 11.87 30.69 -0.23
CA ALA A 67 11.90 31.21 -1.59
C ALA A 67 13.11 30.69 -2.38
N GLY A 68 14.30 30.67 -1.75
CA GLY A 68 15.53 30.14 -2.33
C GLY A 68 15.40 28.65 -2.66
N GLN A 69 14.90 27.85 -1.72
CA GLN A 69 14.64 26.42 -1.92
C GLN A 69 13.68 26.20 -3.10
N LYS A 70 12.57 26.95 -3.15
CA LYS A 70 11.59 26.85 -4.25
C LYS A 70 12.23 27.18 -5.59
N SER A 71 13.04 28.24 -5.65
CA SER A 71 13.72 28.64 -6.88
C SER A 71 14.73 27.59 -7.36
N ALA A 72 15.51 27.02 -6.44
CA ALA A 72 16.51 26.00 -6.75
C ALA A 72 15.87 24.68 -7.20
N THR A 73 14.73 24.30 -6.61
CA THR A 73 14.06 23.03 -6.91
C THR A 73 13.08 23.10 -8.09
N ALA A 74 12.56 24.28 -8.43
CA ALA A 74 11.63 24.46 -9.55
C ALA A 74 12.13 23.87 -10.88
N PRO A 75 13.35 24.18 -11.39
CA PRO A 75 13.81 23.62 -12.66
C PRO A 75 14.00 22.10 -12.62
N LEU A 76 14.38 21.55 -11.47
CA LEU A 76 14.52 20.10 -11.27
C LEU A 76 13.15 19.41 -11.34
N TYR A 77 12.16 20.00 -10.69
CA TYR A 77 10.79 19.49 -10.70
C TYR A 77 10.16 19.59 -12.09
N ASP A 78 10.41 20.70 -12.81
CA ASP A 78 9.94 20.88 -14.18
C ASP A 78 10.61 19.89 -15.14
N ALA A 79 11.91 19.66 -15.01
CA ALA A 79 12.63 18.65 -15.79
C ALA A 79 12.11 17.23 -15.51
N TYR A 80 11.91 16.88 -14.24
CA TYR A 80 11.31 15.61 -13.84
C TYR A 80 9.91 15.42 -14.45
N LYS A 81 9.06 16.46 -14.39
CA LYS A 81 7.73 16.43 -14.98
C LYS A 81 7.75 16.30 -16.49
N ALA A 82 8.61 17.06 -17.18
CA ALA A 82 8.74 17.01 -18.62
C ALA A 82 9.18 15.62 -19.09
N GLU A 83 10.17 15.03 -18.40
CA GLU A 83 10.61 13.67 -18.69
C GLU A 83 9.50 12.66 -18.38
N GLY A 84 8.84 12.76 -17.22
CA GLY A 84 7.68 11.94 -16.90
C GLY A 84 6.58 12.00 -17.97
N ALA A 85 6.29 13.19 -18.50
CA ALA A 85 5.33 13.39 -19.59
C ALA A 85 5.81 12.78 -20.91
N ARG A 86 7.12 12.77 -21.19
CA ARG A 86 7.72 12.13 -22.38
C ARG A 86 7.57 10.62 -22.37
N TRP A 87 7.78 9.98 -21.21
CA TRP A 87 7.67 8.52 -21.06
C TRP A 87 6.23 8.03 -20.94
N LYS A 88 5.34 8.86 -20.38
CA LYS A 88 3.97 8.47 -20.05
C LYS A 88 3.19 7.85 -21.21
N PRO A 89 3.19 8.39 -22.45
CA PRO A 89 2.44 7.81 -23.55
C PRO A 89 2.84 6.36 -23.87
N SER A 90 4.14 6.06 -23.90
CA SER A 90 4.65 4.71 -24.18
C SER A 90 4.34 3.74 -23.05
N ILE A 91 4.46 4.18 -21.80
CA ILE A 91 4.09 3.37 -20.63
C ILE A 91 2.58 3.07 -20.64
N ASP A 92 1.76 4.08 -20.91
CA ASP A 92 0.30 3.93 -20.96
C ASP A 92 -0.13 3.01 -22.12
N ASP A 93 0.54 3.09 -23.26
CA ASP A 93 0.29 2.18 -24.39
C ASP A 93 0.69 0.74 -24.07
N ALA A 94 1.88 0.52 -23.50
CA ALA A 94 2.32 -0.80 -23.06
C ALA A 94 1.35 -1.41 -22.03
N LYS A 95 0.87 -0.63 -21.06
CA LYS A 95 -0.16 -1.07 -20.09
C LYS A 95 -1.48 -1.44 -20.78
N ARG A 96 -1.88 -0.69 -21.81
CA ARG A 96 -3.08 -0.98 -22.59
C ARG A 96 -2.94 -2.31 -23.34
N ILE A 97 -1.81 -2.53 -23.99
CA ILE A 97 -1.49 -3.78 -24.69
C ILE A 97 -1.49 -4.95 -23.70
N GLU A 98 -0.77 -4.82 -22.58
CA GLU A 98 -0.72 -5.84 -21.51
C GLU A 98 -2.13 -6.19 -21.02
N SER A 99 -2.95 -5.18 -20.70
CA SER A 99 -4.34 -5.37 -20.25
C SER A 99 -5.21 -6.04 -21.31
N GLY A 100 -5.01 -5.69 -22.59
CA GLY A 100 -5.66 -6.33 -23.72
C GLY A 100 -5.29 -7.81 -23.84
N LEU A 101 -4.02 -8.16 -23.70
CA LEU A 101 -3.54 -9.55 -23.71
C LEU A 101 -4.08 -10.35 -22.52
N VAL A 102 -4.13 -9.76 -21.32
CA VAL A 102 -4.76 -10.38 -20.14
C VAL A 102 -6.23 -10.67 -20.40
N SER A 103 -6.96 -9.70 -20.96
CA SER A 103 -8.39 -9.86 -21.28
C SER A 103 -8.63 -10.91 -22.36
N LEU A 104 -7.74 -10.97 -23.36
CA LEU A 104 -7.78 -11.98 -24.44
C LEU A 104 -7.63 -13.40 -23.89
N VAL A 105 -6.73 -13.63 -22.93
CA VAL A 105 -6.48 -14.96 -22.36
C VAL A 105 -7.41 -15.33 -21.20
N ASP A 106 -8.12 -14.38 -20.59
CA ASP A 106 -8.94 -14.58 -19.38
C ASP A 106 -9.98 -15.71 -19.55
N GLY A 107 -10.78 -15.64 -20.61
CA GLY A 107 -11.82 -16.64 -20.88
C GLY A 107 -11.25 -18.04 -21.09
N PHE A 108 -10.11 -18.16 -21.77
CA PHE A 108 -9.43 -19.44 -21.98
C PHE A 108 -8.84 -19.99 -20.68
N LYS A 109 -8.16 -19.16 -19.89
CA LYS A 109 -7.60 -19.56 -18.60
C LYS A 109 -8.67 -20.05 -17.63
N LYS A 110 -9.84 -19.40 -17.58
CA LYS A 110 -10.99 -19.85 -16.76
C LYS A 110 -11.50 -21.22 -17.20
N LYS A 111 -11.69 -21.43 -18.51
CA LYS A 111 -12.12 -22.74 -19.06
C LYS A 111 -11.08 -23.83 -18.78
N LEU A 112 -9.80 -23.51 -18.95
CA LEU A 112 -8.72 -24.44 -18.66
C LEU A 112 -8.67 -24.77 -17.16
N ALA A 113 -8.83 -23.79 -16.28
CA ALA A 113 -8.89 -24.00 -14.83
C ALA A 113 -10.06 -24.91 -14.45
N ALA A 114 -11.26 -24.66 -14.98
CA ALA A 114 -12.42 -25.51 -14.76
C ALA A 114 -12.21 -26.95 -15.28
N LYS A 115 -11.55 -27.12 -16.45
CA LYS A 115 -11.19 -28.43 -16.99
C LYS A 115 -10.21 -29.17 -16.08
N LYS A 116 -9.19 -28.49 -15.58
CA LYS A 116 -8.18 -29.08 -14.69
C LYS A 116 -8.76 -29.42 -13.31
N GLU A 117 -9.63 -28.57 -12.77
CA GLU A 117 -10.35 -28.85 -11.53
C GLU A 117 -11.30 -30.05 -11.67
N ALA A 118 -12.00 -30.17 -12.81
CA ALA A 118 -12.82 -31.34 -13.09
C ALA A 118 -11.98 -32.62 -13.19
N ALA A 119 -10.81 -32.56 -13.84
CA ALA A 119 -9.88 -33.68 -13.91
C ALA A 119 -9.29 -34.03 -12.54
N GLU A 120 -8.93 -33.04 -11.71
CA GLU A 120 -8.48 -33.23 -10.34
C GLU A 120 -9.57 -33.89 -9.48
N ARG A 121 -10.82 -33.45 -9.59
CA ARG A 121 -11.95 -34.08 -8.88
C ARG A 121 -12.16 -35.52 -9.32
N ALA A 122 -12.06 -35.81 -10.62
CA ALA A 122 -12.17 -37.18 -11.13
C ALA A 122 -11.02 -38.08 -10.62
N ALA A 123 -9.78 -37.60 -10.70
CA ALA A 123 -8.60 -38.32 -10.21
C ALA A 123 -8.66 -38.57 -8.69
N ARG A 124 -9.14 -37.59 -7.91
CA ARG A 124 -9.37 -37.77 -6.47
C ARG A 124 -10.48 -38.78 -6.18
N ALA A 125 -11.58 -38.76 -6.93
CA ALA A 125 -12.66 -39.73 -6.77
C ALA A 125 -12.19 -41.16 -7.11
N GLU A 126 -11.39 -41.31 -8.16
CA GLU A 126 -10.77 -42.59 -8.53
C GLU A 126 -9.78 -43.08 -7.48
N ALA A 127 -8.88 -42.20 -7.00
CA ALA A 127 -7.95 -42.53 -5.92
C ALA A 127 -8.68 -42.95 -4.64
N ALA A 128 -9.77 -42.26 -4.29
CA ALA A 128 -10.60 -42.63 -3.15
C ALA A 128 -11.31 -43.98 -3.34
N ARG A 129 -11.76 -44.31 -4.56
CA ARG A 129 -12.34 -45.62 -4.88
C ARG A 129 -11.29 -46.72 -4.76
N LYS A 130 -10.13 -46.54 -5.39
CA LYS A 130 -9.03 -47.52 -5.37
C LYS A 130 -8.47 -47.76 -3.98
N MET A 131 -8.38 -46.72 -3.14
CA MET A 131 -8.05 -46.89 -1.73
C MET A 131 -9.04 -47.78 -0.97
N ARG A 132 -10.35 -47.61 -1.19
CA ARG A 132 -11.36 -48.48 -0.56
C ARG A 132 -11.25 -49.93 -1.05
N GLU A 133 -11.10 -50.11 -2.37
CA GLU A 133 -10.89 -51.45 -2.97
C GLU A 133 -9.63 -52.13 -2.38
N ALA A 134 -8.54 -51.38 -2.21
CA ALA A 134 -7.31 -51.88 -1.60
C ALA A 134 -7.48 -52.23 -0.11
N GLU A 135 -8.15 -51.38 0.66
CA GLU A 135 -8.44 -51.63 2.08
C GLU A 135 -9.34 -52.86 2.27
N GLU A 136 -10.34 -53.05 1.41
CA GLU A 136 -11.22 -54.21 1.42
C GLU A 136 -10.47 -55.49 1.02
N ALA A 137 -9.64 -55.44 -0.03
CA ALA A 137 -8.82 -56.57 -0.46
C ALA A 137 -7.80 -56.97 0.62
N ALA A 138 -7.14 -55.99 1.25
CA ALA A 138 -6.22 -56.24 2.36
C ALA A 138 -6.93 -56.85 3.58
N ARG A 139 -8.17 -56.44 3.87
CA ARG A 139 -8.97 -57.01 4.96
C ARG A 139 -9.45 -58.43 4.67
N ALA A 140 -9.76 -58.73 3.41
CA ALA A 140 -10.24 -60.04 2.98
C ALA A 140 -9.09 -61.06 2.76
N ALA A 141 -7.85 -60.58 2.59
CA ALA A 141 -6.72 -61.45 2.28
C ALA A 141 -6.37 -62.39 3.44
N ASN A 142 -6.39 -63.69 3.17
CA ASN A 142 -5.93 -64.70 4.11
C ASN A 142 -4.39 -64.79 4.08
N ALA A 143 -3.75 -64.73 5.25
CA ALA A 143 -2.30 -64.79 5.36
C ALA A 143 -1.67 -66.12 4.90
N ALA A 144 -2.45 -67.20 4.84
CA ALA A 144 -2.00 -68.50 4.35
C ALA A 144 -2.28 -68.72 2.84
N ASP A 145 -2.88 -67.74 2.15
CA ASP A 145 -3.20 -67.81 0.72
C ASP A 145 -2.36 -66.78 -0.06
N ILE A 146 -1.40 -67.28 -0.83
CA ILE A 146 -0.46 -66.45 -1.58
C ILE A 146 -1.14 -65.66 -2.72
N GLU A 147 -2.21 -66.18 -3.31
CA GLU A 147 -2.94 -65.47 -4.37
C GLU A 147 -3.79 -64.35 -3.77
N ALA A 148 -4.39 -64.57 -2.59
CA ALA A 148 -5.08 -63.51 -1.85
C ALA A 148 -4.12 -62.37 -1.44
N GLN A 149 -2.90 -62.71 -1.03
CA GLN A 149 -1.86 -61.72 -0.73
C GLN A 149 -1.40 -60.95 -1.98
N ARG A 150 -1.22 -61.63 -3.11
CA ARG A 150 -0.86 -60.99 -4.39
C ARG A 150 -1.94 -60.03 -4.87
N ALA A 151 -3.22 -60.41 -4.76
CA ALA A 151 -4.34 -59.56 -5.12
C ALA A 151 -4.44 -58.30 -4.24
N ALA A 152 -4.25 -58.42 -2.92
CA ALA A 152 -4.21 -57.27 -2.02
C ALA A 152 -3.02 -56.35 -2.30
N ALA A 153 -1.84 -56.91 -2.58
CA ALA A 153 -0.66 -56.13 -2.96
C ALA A 153 -0.85 -55.39 -4.29
N GLU A 154 -1.51 -56.01 -5.28
CA GLU A 154 -1.83 -55.34 -6.54
C GLU A 154 -2.83 -54.20 -6.35
N ALA A 155 -3.91 -54.43 -5.59
CA ALA A 155 -4.89 -53.39 -5.28
C ALA A 155 -4.24 -52.20 -4.55
N GLN A 156 -3.31 -52.47 -3.64
CA GLN A 156 -2.52 -51.43 -2.96
C GLN A 156 -1.63 -50.64 -3.93
N ARG A 157 -0.94 -51.31 -4.87
CA ARG A 157 -0.15 -50.64 -5.91
C ARG A 157 -1.00 -49.75 -6.81
N GLU A 158 -2.17 -50.23 -7.23
CA GLU A 158 -3.11 -49.43 -8.04
C GLU A 158 -3.63 -48.20 -7.26
N ALA A 159 -3.89 -48.35 -5.96
CA ALA A 159 -4.30 -47.24 -5.10
C ALA A 159 -3.20 -46.18 -4.95
N GLU A 160 -1.96 -46.61 -4.73
CA GLU A 160 -0.79 -45.71 -4.65
C GLU A 160 -0.55 -44.98 -5.97
N GLU A 161 -0.68 -45.65 -7.11
CA GLU A 161 -0.55 -45.02 -8.42
C GLU A 161 -1.68 -43.99 -8.64
N ALA A 162 -2.92 -44.34 -8.31
CA ALA A 162 -4.06 -43.42 -8.41
C ALA A 162 -3.88 -42.19 -7.50
N GLN A 163 -3.34 -42.35 -6.29
CA GLN A 163 -2.99 -41.25 -5.41
C GLN A 163 -1.90 -40.34 -6.00
N ARG A 164 -0.85 -40.92 -6.61
CA ARG A 164 0.20 -40.14 -7.30
C ARG A 164 -0.38 -39.32 -8.45
N ARG A 165 -1.24 -39.92 -9.29
CA ARG A 165 -1.93 -39.22 -10.37
C ARG A 165 -2.82 -38.08 -9.85
N ALA A 166 -3.55 -38.30 -8.75
CA ALA A 166 -4.36 -37.25 -8.12
C ALA A 166 -3.50 -36.10 -7.56
N ALA A 167 -2.35 -36.41 -6.96
CA ALA A 167 -1.41 -35.41 -6.46
C ALA A 167 -0.78 -34.58 -7.60
N GLU A 168 -0.43 -35.21 -8.72
CA GLU A 168 0.06 -34.54 -9.93
C GLU A 168 -1.01 -33.61 -10.53
N ALA A 169 -2.25 -34.09 -10.65
CA ALA A 169 -3.37 -33.27 -11.14
C ALA A 169 -3.61 -32.04 -10.25
N SER A 170 -3.46 -32.17 -8.92
CA SER A 170 -3.61 -31.05 -7.99
C SER A 170 -2.52 -29.99 -8.10
N LYS A 171 -1.33 -30.36 -8.57
CA LYS A 171 -0.21 -29.43 -8.83
C LYS A 171 -0.38 -28.71 -10.17
N ASP A 172 -1.13 -29.27 -11.11
CA ASP A 172 -1.30 -28.70 -12.45
C ASP A 172 -2.31 -27.54 -12.47
N LYS A 173 -1.96 -26.42 -11.81
CA LYS A 173 -2.81 -25.23 -11.73
C LYS A 173 -2.51 -24.23 -12.84
N VAL A 174 -3.55 -23.54 -13.31
CA VAL A 174 -3.41 -22.47 -14.32
C VAL A 174 -2.79 -21.22 -13.68
N LYS A 175 -1.65 -20.76 -14.23
CA LYS A 175 -0.94 -19.57 -13.75
C LYS A 175 -1.59 -18.25 -14.20
N GLY A 176 -1.43 -17.21 -13.39
CA GLY A 176 -1.91 -15.85 -13.69
C GLY A 176 -3.43 -15.70 -13.56
N LEU A 177 -4.07 -16.53 -12.75
CA LEU A 177 -5.40 -16.29 -12.20
C LEU A 177 -5.23 -15.86 -10.75
N ARG A 178 -6.01 -14.88 -10.31
CA ARG A 178 -6.07 -14.45 -8.90
C ARG A 178 -7.46 -14.75 -8.34
N THR A 179 -7.51 -15.14 -7.08
CA THR A 179 -8.76 -15.20 -6.32
C THR A 179 -9.15 -13.79 -5.90
N VAL A 180 -10.36 -13.36 -6.26
CA VAL A 180 -10.89 -12.06 -5.83
C VAL A 180 -12.21 -12.31 -5.14
N THR A 181 -12.25 -12.06 -3.84
CA THR A 181 -13.49 -12.05 -3.07
C THR A 181 -14.21 -10.74 -3.36
N LYS A 182 -15.40 -10.84 -3.95
CA LYS A 182 -16.27 -9.69 -4.20
C LYS A 182 -17.42 -9.75 -3.22
N TYR A 183 -17.84 -8.58 -2.76
CA TYR A 183 -19.04 -8.42 -1.93
C TYR A 183 -19.94 -7.37 -2.56
N GLN A 184 -21.23 -7.49 -2.30
CA GLN A 184 -22.25 -6.51 -2.65
C GLN A 184 -23.15 -6.38 -1.43
N ILE A 185 -23.42 -5.14 -1.00
CA ILE A 185 -24.40 -4.89 0.05
C ILE A 185 -25.76 -4.83 -0.62
N GLU A 186 -26.61 -5.81 -0.31
CA GLU A 186 -27.98 -5.86 -0.82
C GLU A 186 -28.91 -4.97 0.01
N ASP A 187 -28.73 -4.96 1.35
CA ASP A 187 -29.49 -4.12 2.28
C ASP A 187 -28.55 -3.53 3.36
N HIS A 188 -28.41 -2.21 3.32
CA HIS A 188 -27.57 -1.47 4.27
C HIS A 188 -28.12 -1.50 5.70
N ARG A 189 -29.44 -1.55 5.86
CA ARG A 189 -30.08 -1.60 7.17
C ARG A 189 -29.84 -2.95 7.82
N ALA A 190 -30.02 -4.03 7.07
CA ALA A 190 -29.74 -5.38 7.56
C ALA A 190 -28.25 -5.53 7.95
N ALA A 191 -27.34 -5.06 7.09
CA ALA A 191 -25.91 -5.06 7.38
C ALA A 191 -25.56 -4.25 8.64
N LEU A 192 -26.13 -3.05 8.81
CA LEU A 192 -25.90 -2.23 10.00
C LEU A 192 -26.38 -2.94 11.28
N HIS A 193 -27.55 -3.58 11.24
CA HIS A 193 -28.08 -4.30 12.40
C HIS A 193 -27.26 -5.55 12.73
N ASP A 194 -26.76 -6.28 11.73
CA ASP A 194 -25.85 -7.42 11.95
C ASP A 194 -24.55 -6.95 12.61
N ILE A 195 -23.90 -5.91 12.07
CA ILE A 195 -22.68 -5.34 12.65
C ILE A 195 -22.95 -4.84 14.07
N ALA A 196 -24.06 -4.13 14.31
CA ALA A 196 -24.39 -3.68 15.65
C ALA A 196 -24.59 -4.82 16.66
N THR A 197 -24.96 -6.02 16.19
CA THR A 197 -25.17 -7.21 17.02
C THR A 197 -23.86 -7.98 17.24
N ASN A 198 -23.06 -8.16 16.19
CA ASN A 198 -21.88 -9.02 16.19
C ASN A 198 -20.56 -8.28 16.43
N ASP A 199 -20.52 -6.97 16.16
CA ASP A 199 -19.35 -6.09 16.27
C ASP A 199 -19.77 -4.67 16.71
N ARG A 200 -20.17 -4.57 17.98
CA ARG A 200 -20.68 -3.33 18.57
C ARG A 200 -19.64 -2.21 18.60
N ASP A 201 -18.36 -2.56 18.74
CA ASP A 201 -17.28 -1.57 18.86
C ASP A 201 -17.10 -0.80 17.55
N ALA A 202 -17.21 -1.48 16.40
CA ALA A 202 -17.18 -0.84 15.08
C ALA A 202 -18.30 0.21 14.90
N VAL A 203 -19.52 -0.10 15.33
CA VAL A 203 -20.65 0.86 15.26
C VAL A 203 -20.47 1.99 16.26
N THR A 204 -19.94 1.71 17.45
CA THR A 204 -19.72 2.72 18.49
C THR A 204 -18.72 3.78 18.02
N ALA A 205 -17.61 3.37 17.41
CA ALA A 205 -16.61 4.30 16.88
C ALA A 205 -17.20 5.23 15.79
N PHE A 206 -18.06 4.68 14.93
CA PHE A 206 -18.80 5.47 13.93
C PHE A 206 -19.73 6.50 14.59
N ILE A 207 -20.48 6.09 15.61
CA ILE A 207 -21.38 6.98 16.35
C ILE A 207 -20.61 8.13 16.99
N GLU A 208 -19.49 7.85 17.66
CA GLU A 208 -18.67 8.87 18.34
C GLU A 208 -18.12 9.92 17.37
N ASP A 209 -17.53 9.51 16.24
CA ASP A 209 -17.01 10.47 15.25
C ASP A 209 -18.14 11.28 14.60
N TYR A 210 -19.27 10.64 14.28
CA TYR A 210 -20.43 11.35 13.74
C TYR A 210 -20.94 12.40 14.72
N VAL A 211 -21.06 12.07 16.01
CA VAL A 211 -21.50 13.00 17.06
C VAL A 211 -20.48 14.14 17.24
N ARG A 212 -19.18 13.84 17.34
CA ARG A 212 -18.12 14.85 17.46
C ARG A 212 -18.18 15.91 16.36
N ARG A 213 -18.50 15.53 15.12
CA ARG A 213 -18.61 16.48 13.99
C ARG A 213 -19.92 17.27 13.97
N ASN A 214 -21.03 16.67 14.41
CA ASN A 214 -22.36 17.21 14.18
C ASN A 214 -23.07 17.75 15.44
N HIS A 215 -22.53 17.54 16.63
CA HIS A 215 -23.19 17.94 17.89
C HIS A 215 -23.48 19.45 18.00
N LYS A 216 -22.72 20.31 17.31
CA LYS A 216 -22.96 21.77 17.28
C LYS A 216 -24.02 22.19 16.26
N THR A 217 -24.22 21.41 15.20
CA THR A 217 -25.06 21.78 14.05
C THR A 217 -26.45 21.17 14.12
N ARG A 218 -26.63 20.06 14.85
CA ARG A 218 -27.89 19.34 14.96
C ARG A 218 -28.04 18.70 16.34
N ALA A 219 -29.26 18.72 16.86
CA ALA A 219 -29.63 17.89 18.01
C ALA A 219 -29.64 16.40 17.61
N ILE A 220 -28.86 15.57 18.33
CA ILE A 220 -28.77 14.13 18.10
C ILE A 220 -29.38 13.43 19.30
N ASN A 221 -30.38 12.57 19.08
CA ASN A 221 -31.03 11.82 20.15
C ASN A 221 -30.00 10.97 20.90
N GLY A 222 -30.01 11.04 22.23
CA GLY A 222 -29.05 10.34 23.09
C GLY A 222 -27.73 11.10 23.35
N VAL A 223 -27.56 12.32 22.80
CA VAL A 223 -26.36 13.14 23.00
C VAL A 223 -26.71 14.44 23.74
N ARG A 224 -25.94 14.77 24.78
CA ARG A 224 -26.02 16.05 25.50
C ARG A 224 -24.89 16.99 25.05
N VAL A 225 -25.18 18.27 24.84
CA VAL A 225 -24.23 19.29 24.34
C VAL A 225 -24.22 20.53 25.26
N TRP A 226 -23.04 21.05 25.62
CA TRP A 226 -22.86 22.26 26.45
C TRP A 226 -21.57 23.05 26.08
N GLN A 227 -21.38 24.26 26.63
CA GLN A 227 -20.24 25.16 26.35
C GLN A 227 -19.62 25.74 27.64
N GLU A 228 -18.30 25.99 27.63
CA GLU A 228 -17.48 26.57 28.71
C GLU A 228 -16.36 27.46 28.09
N LYS A 229 -15.77 28.43 28.82
CA LYS A 229 -14.74 29.38 28.30
C LYS A 229 -13.38 29.17 29.00
N GLU A 230 -12.26 29.22 28.24
CA GLU A 230 -10.85 28.99 28.70
C GLU A 230 -9.85 29.99 28.05
N ALA A 231 -8.64 30.18 28.61
CA ALA A 231 -7.59 31.12 28.12
C ALA A 231 -6.77 30.58 26.92
N PHE A 232 -6.18 31.45 26.07
CA PHE A 232 -5.49 31.11 24.79
C PHE A 232 -3.97 31.01 24.91
#